data_AF-A0A6C1Y3H5-F1
#
_entry.id   AF-A0A6C1Y3H5-F1
#
_cell.length_a   1.000
_cell.length_b   1.000
_cell.length_c   1.000
_cell.angle_alpha   90.00
_cell.angle_beta   90.00
_cell.angle_gamma   90.00
#
_symmetry.space_group_name_H-M   'P 1'
#
loop_
_entity.id
_entity.type
_entity.pdbx_description
1 polymer ?
#
loop_
_entity_poly.entity_id
_entity_poly.type
_entity_poly.pdbx_seq_one_letter_code
_entity_poly.pdbx_strand_id
1 'polypeptide(L)'
;MDLNSFFSVPVFDILFGSYEYLYILASFVVAVLIWIESALVAKNHGKLPQSSTFFAIISLITSSWFIVSGAVLYFLDFDGVTISVPVVYGVYSVMSWIKGAKLMSHDLPDDPTDIVLPAKYLTYTQSFALVFAGLCGLFLVQPYLKSLI
;
A
#
# COMPACT_ATOMS: atom_id res chain seq x y z
N MET A 1 3.25 31.50 -10.59
CA MET A 1 4.41 30.67 -10.18
C MET A 1 3.91 29.24 -10.24
N ASP A 2 4.27 28.52 -11.29
CA ASP A 2 3.77 27.17 -11.57
C ASP A 2 4.33 26.17 -10.54
N LEU A 3 3.45 25.40 -9.91
CA LEU A 3 3.84 24.31 -9.00
C LEU A 3 4.71 23.25 -9.70
N ASN A 4 4.61 23.16 -11.03
CA ASN A 4 5.43 22.30 -11.87
C ASN A 4 6.92 22.68 -11.85
N SER A 5 7.26 23.96 -11.62
CA SER A 5 8.66 24.40 -11.57
C SER A 5 9.33 24.17 -10.21
N PHE A 6 8.59 23.80 -9.17
CA PHE A 6 9.15 23.52 -7.86
C PHE A 6 9.65 22.08 -7.74
N PHE A 7 9.01 21.14 -8.44
CA PHE A 7 9.37 19.72 -8.39
C PHE A 7 10.33 19.28 -9.51
N SER A 8 10.46 20.05 -10.59
CA SER A 8 11.38 19.80 -11.71
C SER A 8 12.84 20.06 -11.31
N VAL A 9 13.36 19.28 -10.36
CA VAL A 9 14.78 19.25 -10.05
C VAL A 9 15.42 18.25 -11.01
N PRO A 10 16.26 18.68 -11.96
CA PRO A 10 16.82 17.80 -13.00
C PRO A 10 17.63 16.63 -12.42
N VAL A 11 18.16 16.76 -11.20
CA VAL A 11 18.85 15.66 -10.50
C VAL A 11 17.88 14.53 -10.10
N PHE A 12 16.63 14.86 -9.75
CA PHE A 12 15.64 13.87 -9.31
C PHE A 12 15.13 13.03 -10.49
N ASP A 13 14.87 13.66 -11.63
CA ASP A 13 14.49 12.97 -12.89
C ASP A 13 15.60 12.07 -13.42
N ILE A 14 16.88 12.45 -13.23
CA ILE A 14 18.06 11.68 -13.66
C ILE A 14 18.35 10.48 -12.75
N LEU A 15 18.08 10.57 -11.44
CA LEU A 15 18.39 9.51 -10.47
C LEU A 15 17.26 8.47 -10.30
N PHE A 16 16.00 8.86 -10.53
CA PHE A 16 14.85 8.10 -10.06
C PHE A 16 13.79 7.74 -11.12
N GLY A 17 13.96 8.16 -12.38
CA GLY A 17 12.97 7.93 -13.43
C GLY A 17 11.71 8.80 -13.27
N SER A 18 10.72 8.62 -14.15
CA SER A 18 9.44 9.34 -14.07
C SER A 18 8.80 9.19 -12.69
N TYR A 19 8.18 10.26 -12.15
CA TYR A 19 7.51 10.24 -10.84
C TYR A 19 6.52 9.09 -10.68
N GLU A 20 5.91 8.66 -11.79
CA GLU A 20 5.08 7.47 -11.89
C GLU A 20 5.84 6.19 -11.50
N TYR A 21 7.05 5.98 -12.04
CA TYR A 21 7.88 4.82 -11.72
C TYR A 21 8.27 4.78 -10.24
N LEU A 22 8.61 5.94 -9.66
CA LEU A 22 8.88 6.06 -8.22
C LEU A 22 7.67 5.68 -7.38
N TYR A 23 6.48 6.16 -7.76
CA TYR A 23 5.24 5.84 -7.07
C TYR A 23 4.94 4.34 -7.14
N ILE A 24 5.14 3.71 -8.30
CA ILE A 24 4.95 2.26 -8.49
C ILE A 24 5.96 1.47 -7.64
N LEU A 25 7.23 1.89 -7.62
CA LEU A 25 8.26 1.27 -6.80
C LEU A 25 7.93 1.36 -5.30
N ALA A 26 7.51 2.53 -4.83
CA ALA A 26 7.13 2.71 -3.45
C ALA A 26 5.83 1.94 -3.11
N SER A 27 4.88 1.85 -4.05
CA SER A 27 3.68 1.01 -3.91
C SER A 27 4.02 -0.48 -3.83
N PHE A 28 5.04 -0.94 -4.56
CA PHE A 28 5.58 -2.30 -4.41
C PHE A 28 6.12 -2.54 -3.00
N VAL A 29 6.89 -1.60 -2.46
CA VAL A 29 7.38 -1.68 -1.07
C VAL A 29 6.21 -1.73 -0.08
N VAL A 30 5.20 -0.89 -0.27
CA VAL A 30 3.99 -0.89 0.58
C VAL A 30 3.24 -2.20 0.50
N ALA A 31 3.16 -2.82 -0.68
CA ALA A 31 2.59 -4.16 -0.83
C ALA A 31 3.32 -5.20 0.04
N VAL A 32 4.65 -5.18 0.01
CA VAL A 32 5.48 -6.05 0.87
C VAL A 32 5.23 -5.76 2.35
N LEU A 33 5.14 -4.49 2.73
CA LEU A 33 4.86 -4.09 4.12
C LEU A 33 3.49 -4.56 4.60
N ILE A 34 2.43 -4.44 3.79
CA ILE A 34 1.08 -4.96 4.11
C ILE A 34 1.13 -6.47 4.34
N TRP A 35 1.87 -7.19 3.48
CA TRP A 35 2.03 -8.64 3.64
C TRP A 35 2.74 -8.99 4.96
N ILE A 36 3.83 -8.28 5.28
CA ILE A 36 4.59 -8.45 6.53
C ILE A 36 3.70 -8.14 7.74
N GLU A 37 2.98 -7.03 7.72
CA GLU A 37 2.05 -6.61 8.79
C GLU A 37 1.05 -7.73 9.09
N SER A 38 0.38 -8.23 8.06
CA SER A 38 -0.59 -9.30 8.22
C SER A 38 0.04 -10.63 8.66
N ALA A 39 1.27 -10.92 8.24
CA ALA A 39 2.00 -12.11 8.69
C ALA A 39 2.41 -12.02 10.16
N LEU A 40 2.79 -10.83 10.64
CA LEU A 40 3.11 -10.59 12.04
C LEU A 40 1.87 -10.76 12.93
N VAL A 41 0.74 -10.21 12.53
CA VAL A 41 -0.53 -10.39 13.25
C VAL A 41 -0.96 -11.86 13.25
N ALA A 42 -0.83 -12.55 12.11
CA ALA A 42 -1.15 -13.98 12.02
C ALA A 42 -0.28 -14.83 12.96
N LYS A 43 1.02 -14.51 13.07
CA LYS A 43 1.95 -15.17 14.00
C LYS A 43 1.61 -14.89 15.47
N ASN A 44 1.04 -13.73 15.77
CA ASN A 44 0.63 -13.34 17.12
C ASN A 44 -0.83 -13.75 17.44
N HIS A 45 -1.30 -14.88 16.89
CA HIS A 45 -2.65 -15.41 17.09
C HIS A 45 -3.79 -14.44 16.73
N GLY A 46 -3.56 -13.51 15.80
CA GLY A 46 -4.53 -12.49 15.42
C GLY A 46 -4.51 -11.24 16.31
N LYS A 47 -3.69 -11.21 17.38
CA LYS A 47 -3.51 -10.04 18.24
C LYS A 47 -2.48 -9.08 17.67
N LEU A 48 -2.66 -7.78 17.92
CA LEU A 48 -1.71 -6.76 17.49
C LEU A 48 -0.41 -6.84 18.33
N PRO A 49 0.78 -6.88 17.71
CA PRO A 49 2.05 -6.89 18.44
C PRO A 49 2.37 -5.49 19.00
N GLN A 50 1.82 -5.20 20.19
CA GLN A 50 1.81 -3.88 20.86
C GLN A 50 3.21 -3.34 21.22
N SER A 51 4.19 -4.20 21.48
CA SER A 51 5.54 -3.80 21.89
C SER A 51 6.49 -3.51 20.72
N SER A 52 6.02 -3.59 19.48
CA SER A 52 6.86 -3.45 18.30
C SER A 52 6.69 -2.08 17.64
N THR A 53 7.65 -1.18 17.89
CA THR A 53 7.78 0.09 17.15
C THR A 53 7.78 -0.14 15.63
N PHE A 54 8.32 -1.27 15.20
CA PHE A 54 8.32 -1.69 13.79
C PHE A 54 6.90 -1.89 13.24
N PHE A 55 6.01 -2.55 14.00
CA PHE A 55 4.62 -2.73 13.60
C PHE A 55 3.89 -1.39 13.46
N ALA A 56 4.07 -0.48 14.43
CA ALA A 56 3.46 0.84 14.39
C ALA A 56 3.91 1.66 13.17
N ILE A 57 5.21 1.63 12.84
CA ILE A 57 5.76 2.31 11.66
C ILE A 57 5.14 1.74 10.38
N ILE A 58 5.09 0.41 10.25
CA ILE A 58 4.49 -0.23 9.08
C ILE A 58 3.03 0.20 8.93
N SER A 59 2.25 0.12 10.02
CA SER A 59 0.83 0.46 10.00
C SER A 59 0.57 1.92 9.61
N LEU A 60 1.44 2.84 10.06
CA LEU A 60 1.39 4.25 9.66
C LEU A 60 1.71 4.44 8.17
N ILE A 61 2.74 3.77 7.67
CA ILE A 61 3.12 3.83 6.25
C ILE A 61 1.98 3.29 5.39
N THR A 62 1.44 2.11 5.71
CA THR A 62 0.36 1.50 4.93
C THR A 62 -0.92 2.34 5.00
N SER A 63 -1.29 2.85 6.17
CA SER A 63 -2.50 3.68 6.30
C SER A 63 -2.37 5.03 5.58
N SER A 64 -1.22 5.71 5.69
CA SER A 64 -0.98 7.00 5.04
C SER A 64 -0.90 6.88 3.52
N TRP A 65 -0.56 5.69 2.99
CA TRP A 65 -0.46 5.46 1.56
C TRP A 65 -1.78 5.68 0.82
N PHE A 66 -2.93 5.60 1.49
CA PHE A 66 -4.22 5.96 0.89
C PHE A 66 -4.26 7.44 0.49
N ILE A 67 -3.77 8.32 1.37
CA ILE A 67 -3.71 9.76 1.12
C ILE A 67 -2.70 10.05 0.01
N VAL A 68 -1.54 9.38 0.03
CA VAL A 68 -0.53 9.48 -1.04
C VAL A 68 -1.12 9.04 -2.37
N SER A 69 -1.83 7.92 -2.41
CA SER A 69 -2.50 7.37 -3.61
C SER A 69 -3.55 8.35 -4.17
N GLY A 70 -4.33 9.00 -3.30
CA GLY A 70 -5.26 10.05 -3.71
C GLY A 70 -4.57 11.31 -4.22
N ALA A 71 -3.47 11.73 -3.58
CA ALA A 71 -2.69 12.88 -4.02
C ALA A 71 -2.07 12.63 -5.40
N VAL A 72 -1.44 11.48 -5.63
CA VAL A 72 -0.85 11.20 -6.95
C VAL A 72 -1.89 11.12 -8.05
N LEU A 73 -3.10 10.61 -7.78
CA LEU A 73 -4.21 10.62 -8.75
C LEU A 73 -4.62 12.04 -9.16
N TYR A 74 -4.36 13.04 -8.32
CA TYR A 74 -4.66 14.43 -8.61
C TYR A 74 -3.47 15.17 -9.25
N PHE A 75 -2.24 14.85 -8.84
CA PHE A 75 -1.04 15.59 -9.24
C PHE A 75 -0.23 14.96 -10.38
N LEU A 76 -0.35 13.66 -10.62
CA LEU A 76 0.39 12.96 -11.67
C LEU A 76 -0.52 12.58 -12.84
N ASP A 77 -0.05 12.82 -14.04
CA ASP A 77 -0.63 12.27 -15.26
C ASP A 77 -0.11 10.84 -15.45
N PHE A 78 -0.96 9.86 -15.13
CA PHE A 78 -0.65 8.45 -15.36
C PHE A 78 -0.92 8.05 -16.81
N ASP A 79 0.02 7.33 -17.42
CA ASP A 79 -0.18 6.80 -18.78
C ASP A 79 -1.01 5.51 -18.78
N GLY A 80 -2.21 5.59 -19.34
CA GLY A 80 -3.05 4.43 -19.67
C GLY A 80 -3.35 3.51 -18.49
N VAL A 81 -2.64 2.38 -18.40
CA VAL A 81 -2.95 1.28 -17.46
C VAL A 81 -2.32 1.49 -16.08
N THR A 82 -1.31 2.34 -15.94
CA THR A 82 -0.59 2.51 -14.66
C THR A 82 -1.39 3.25 -13.60
N ILE A 83 -2.42 4.02 -14.03
CA ILE A 83 -3.46 4.57 -13.14
C ILE A 83 -4.16 3.50 -12.31
N SER A 84 -4.12 2.23 -12.74
CA SER A 84 -4.68 1.12 -11.97
C SER A 84 -4.01 0.94 -10.61
N VAL A 85 -2.71 1.28 -10.46
CA VAL A 85 -1.97 1.10 -9.21
C VAL A 85 -2.59 1.92 -8.05
N PRO A 86 -2.71 3.25 -8.13
CA PRO A 86 -3.35 4.02 -7.07
C PRO A 86 -4.85 3.70 -6.91
N VAL A 87 -5.57 3.39 -8.00
CA VAL A 87 -7.00 3.06 -7.94
C VAL A 87 -7.26 1.75 -7.19
N VAL A 88 -6.53 0.68 -7.54
CA VAL A 88 -6.64 -0.62 -6.88
C VAL A 88 -6.27 -0.51 -5.41
N TYR A 89 -5.24 0.28 -5.09
CA TYR A 89 -4.87 0.57 -3.71
C TYR A 89 -6.01 1.26 -2.95
N GLY A 90 -6.59 2.32 -3.52
CA GLY A 90 -7.71 3.03 -2.90
C GLY A 90 -8.93 2.14 -2.64
N VAL A 91 -9.29 1.27 -3.59
CA VAL A 91 -10.37 0.29 -3.41
C VAL A 91 -10.07 -0.64 -2.24
N TYR A 92 -8.85 -1.15 -2.14
CA TYR A 92 -8.44 -1.99 -1.02
C TYR A 92 -8.49 -1.27 0.32
N SER A 93 -8.03 -0.02 0.42
CA SER A 93 -8.07 0.76 1.65
C SER A 93 -9.50 0.95 2.15
N VAL A 94 -10.41 1.36 1.26
CA VAL A 94 -11.83 1.54 1.60
C VAL A 94 -12.47 0.22 2.03
N MET A 95 -12.23 -0.87 1.29
CA MET A 95 -12.77 -2.19 1.63
C MET A 95 -12.23 -2.71 2.97
N SER A 96 -10.95 -2.42 3.28
CA SER A 96 -10.34 -2.80 4.55
C SER A 96 -10.95 -2.02 5.71
N TRP A 97 -11.25 -0.73 5.53
CA TRP A 97 -11.97 0.06 6.53
C TRP A 97 -13.40 -0.44 6.76
N ILE A 98 -14.15 -0.78 5.70
CA ILE A 98 -15.50 -1.37 5.84
C ILE A 98 -15.45 -2.68 6.63
N LYS A 99 -14.47 -3.55 6.31
CA LYS A 99 -14.27 -4.81 7.03
C LYS A 99 -13.84 -4.58 8.48
N GLY A 100 -12.97 -3.61 8.72
CA GLY A 100 -12.54 -3.20 10.06
C GLY A 100 -13.70 -2.66 10.90
N ALA A 101 -14.53 -1.79 10.34
CA ALA A 101 -15.73 -1.28 11.00
C ALA A 101 -16.72 -2.40 11.34
N LYS A 102 -16.92 -3.36 10.41
CA LYS A 102 -17.76 -4.54 10.66
C LYS A 102 -17.20 -5.47 11.73
N LEU A 103 -15.87 -5.55 11.84
CA LEU A 103 -15.20 -6.28 12.92
C LEU A 103 -15.46 -5.63 14.29
N MET A 104 -15.49 -4.31 14.33
CA MET A 104 -15.78 -3.52 15.53
C MET A 104 -17.26 -3.46 15.91
N SER A 105 -18.17 -3.89 15.03
CA SER A 105 -19.62 -3.82 15.28
C SER A 105 -20.17 -5.02 16.06
N HIS A 106 -19.34 -6.02 16.38
CA HIS A 106 -19.69 -7.18 17.20
C HIS A 106 -18.93 -7.08 18.52
N ASP A 107 -19.58 -7.41 19.66
CA ASP A 107 -19.05 -7.41 21.04
C ASP A 107 -17.54 -7.18 21.14
N LEU A 108 -17.15 -5.90 21.21
CA LEU A 108 -15.76 -5.52 21.40
C LEU A 108 -15.38 -5.83 22.85
N PRO A 109 -14.22 -6.48 23.10
CA PRO A 109 -13.69 -6.57 24.44
C PRO A 109 -13.44 -5.16 25.00
N ASP A 110 -13.59 -5.00 26.32
CA ASP A 110 -13.38 -3.71 27.01
C ASP A 110 -11.97 -3.14 26.80
N ASP A 111 -10.99 -4.02 26.51
CA ASP A 111 -9.62 -3.64 26.17
C ASP A 111 -9.36 -3.80 24.66
N PRO A 112 -8.95 -2.73 23.95
CA PRO A 112 -8.60 -2.80 22.52
C PRO A 112 -7.43 -3.74 22.20
N THR A 113 -6.61 -4.12 23.20
CA THR A 113 -5.50 -5.07 23.04
C THR A 113 -5.96 -6.52 22.92
N ASP A 114 -7.20 -6.82 23.31
CA ASP A 114 -7.81 -8.13 23.17
C ASP A 114 -8.58 -8.31 21.86
N ILE A 115 -8.56 -7.30 20.99
CA ILE A 115 -9.11 -7.42 19.64
C ILE A 115 -8.27 -8.44 18.86
N VAL A 116 -8.91 -9.56 18.53
CA VAL A 116 -8.34 -10.62 17.69
C VAL A 116 -8.87 -10.47 16.27
N LEU A 117 -7.96 -10.22 15.33
CA LEU A 117 -8.30 -10.19 13.92
C LEU A 117 -8.54 -11.61 13.39
N PRO A 118 -9.68 -11.89 12.73
CA PRO A 118 -9.99 -13.23 12.24
C PRO A 118 -9.05 -13.62 11.11
N ALA A 119 -8.69 -14.90 11.05
CA ALA A 119 -7.81 -15.44 10.02
C ALA A 119 -8.27 -15.12 8.59
N LYS A 120 -9.60 -15.10 8.33
CA LYS A 120 -10.15 -14.74 7.02
C LYS A 120 -9.81 -13.31 6.59
N TYR A 121 -9.73 -12.37 7.53
CA TYR A 121 -9.33 -10.99 7.25
C TYR A 121 -7.83 -10.92 6.91
N LEU A 122 -7.00 -11.63 7.68
CA LEU A 122 -5.54 -11.68 7.45
C LEU A 122 -5.20 -12.33 6.11
N THR A 123 -5.85 -13.44 5.76
CA THR A 123 -5.66 -14.09 4.45
C THR A 123 -6.09 -13.17 3.31
N TYR A 124 -7.21 -12.45 3.45
CA TYR A 124 -7.64 -11.45 2.46
C TYR A 124 -6.57 -10.36 2.25
N THR A 125 -6.01 -9.83 3.34
CA THR A 125 -4.96 -8.80 3.29
C THR A 125 -3.68 -9.34 2.63
N GLN A 126 -3.25 -10.55 2.97
CA GLN A 126 -2.07 -11.19 2.36
C GLN A 126 -2.27 -11.47 0.86
N SER A 127 -3.44 -11.98 0.47
CA SER A 127 -3.76 -12.23 -0.93
C SER A 127 -3.79 -10.93 -1.74
N PHE A 128 -4.39 -9.88 -1.20
CA PHE A 128 -4.35 -8.56 -1.84
C PHE A 128 -2.91 -8.07 -2.02
N ALA A 129 -2.11 -8.11 -0.94
CA ALA A 129 -0.73 -7.65 -0.96
C ALA A 129 0.11 -8.36 -2.03
N LEU A 130 -0.08 -9.67 -2.20
CA LEU A 130 0.63 -10.46 -3.20
C LEU A 130 0.20 -10.08 -4.64
N VAL A 131 -1.10 -9.95 -4.89
CA VAL A 131 -1.61 -9.54 -6.22
C VAL A 131 -1.16 -8.11 -6.55
N PHE A 132 -1.22 -7.20 -5.57
CA PHE A 132 -0.81 -5.82 -5.73
C PHE A 132 0.71 -5.69 -5.94
N ALA A 133 1.52 -6.47 -5.23
CA ALA A 133 2.96 -6.58 -5.47
C ALA A 133 3.24 -7.10 -6.88
N GLY A 134 2.48 -8.11 -7.35
CA GLY A 134 2.57 -8.62 -8.72
C GLY A 134 2.26 -7.55 -9.75
N LEU A 135 1.19 -6.78 -9.57
CA LEU A 135 0.82 -5.65 -10.43
C LEU A 135 1.95 -4.61 -10.50
N CYS A 136 2.46 -4.17 -9.35
CA CYS A 136 3.54 -3.19 -9.32
C CYS A 136 4.82 -3.75 -9.96
N GLY A 137 5.19 -4.99 -9.64
CA GLY A 137 6.36 -5.66 -10.22
C GLY A 137 6.28 -5.81 -11.74
N LEU A 138 5.11 -6.11 -12.29
CA LEU A 138 4.90 -6.17 -13.74
C LEU A 138 5.18 -4.82 -14.40
N PHE A 139 4.67 -3.72 -13.85
CA PHE A 139 4.94 -2.38 -14.40
C PHE A 139 6.41 -1.95 -14.25
N LEU A 140 7.08 -2.35 -13.16
CA LEU A 140 8.51 -2.10 -12.98
C LEU A 140 9.37 -2.85 -14.00
N VAL A 141 8.97 -4.06 -14.39
CA VAL A 141 9.73 -4.93 -15.31
C VAL A 141 9.35 -4.71 -16.78
N GLN A 142 8.15 -4.18 -17.07
CA GLN A 142 7.66 -3.90 -18.42
C GLN A 142 8.63 -3.14 -19.34
N PRO A 143 9.30 -2.04 -18.93
CA PRO A 143 10.24 -1.34 -19.81
C PRO A 143 11.42 -2.23 -20.23
N TYR A 144 11.91 -3.09 -19.33
CA TYR A 144 12.98 -4.04 -19.64
C TYR A 144 12.54 -5.14 -20.59
N LEU A 145 11.31 -5.67 -20.44
CA LEU A 145 10.75 -6.66 -21.36
C LEU A 145 10.59 -6.11 -22.78
N LYS A 146 10.16 -4.86 -22.92
CA LYS A 146 10.05 -4.18 -24.23
C LYS A 146 11.42 -3.95 -24.89
N SER A 147 12.50 -3.88 -24.11
CA SER A 147 13.86 -3.73 -24.68
C SER A 147 14.46 -5.05 -25.20
N LEU A 148 13.84 -6.19 -24.86
CA LEU A 148 14.33 -7.53 -25.22
C LEU A 148 13.61 -8.13 -26.45
N ILE A 149 12.51 -7.52 -26.90
CA ILE A 149 11.65 -7.96 -28.02
C ILE A 149 11.76 -6.94 -29.15
#